data_AF-A0A0Q6U9H9-F1
#
_entry.id   AF-A0A0Q6U9H9-F1
#
_cell.length_a   1.000
_cell.length_b   1.000
_cell.length_c   1.000
_cell.angle_alpha   90.00
_cell.angle_beta   90.00
_cell.angle_gamma   90.00
#
_symmetry.space_group_name_H-M   'P 1'
#
loop_
_entity.id
_entity.type
_entity.pdbx_description
1 polymer ?
#
loop_
_entity_poly.entity_id
_entity_poly.type
_entity_poly.pdbx_seq_one_letter_code
_entity_poly.pdbx_strand_id
1 'polypeptide(L)'
;MTTSTYFVQARVSDDGLYAECSYFYDKAATQPVEGSTLNIPLDAGACTIQQADGSALVLLAASFKTLGHAPVMKESNFAPADDEGSLDVSMPTTSVVTKGVVLLFSNPGAVEGLYASSDPEVTNGSGA
;
A
#
# COMPACT_ATOMS: atom_id res chain seq x y z
N MET A 1 5.24 -7.17 15.64
CA MET A 1 6.52 -6.98 14.91
C MET A 1 6.46 -5.64 14.24
N THR A 2 7.46 -4.80 14.41
CA THR A 2 7.59 -3.55 13.65
C THR A 2 8.31 -3.88 12.35
N THR A 3 7.63 -3.69 11.22
CA THR A 3 8.17 -3.89 9.87
C THR A 3 8.04 -2.60 9.09
N SER A 4 8.91 -2.39 8.11
CA SER A 4 8.75 -1.34 7.09
C SER A 4 8.14 -1.89 5.80
N THR A 5 7.98 -3.20 5.68
CA THR A 5 7.51 -3.89 4.48
C THR A 5 6.25 -4.68 4.78
N TYR A 6 5.24 -4.48 3.94
CA TYR A 6 3.99 -5.23 3.92
C TYR A 6 3.76 -5.86 2.56
N PHE A 7 3.10 -7.00 2.55
CA PHE A 7 2.75 -7.71 1.34
C PHE A 7 1.25 -7.62 1.09
N VAL A 8 0.83 -7.37 -0.14
CA VAL A 8 -0.59 -7.17 -0.50
C VAL A 8 -1.05 -8.19 -1.53
N GLN A 9 -2.17 -8.83 -1.26
CA GLN A 9 -2.98 -9.48 -2.29
C GLN A 9 -4.15 -8.59 -2.65
N ALA A 10 -4.50 -8.56 -3.93
CA ALA A 10 -5.68 -7.88 -4.42
C ALA A 10 -6.53 -8.77 -5.33
N ARG A 11 -7.84 -8.62 -5.23
CA ARG A 11 -8.83 -9.16 -6.17
C ARG A 11 -9.81 -8.06 -6.57
N VAL A 12 -10.48 -8.22 -7.70
CA VAL A 12 -11.60 -7.34 -8.05
C VAL A 12 -12.71 -7.55 -7.01
N SER A 13 -13.27 -6.45 -6.51
CA SER A 13 -14.40 -6.45 -5.58
C SER A 13 -15.62 -7.13 -6.20
N ASP A 14 -16.54 -7.60 -5.35
CA ASP A 14 -17.75 -8.31 -5.81
C ASP A 14 -18.66 -7.45 -6.72
N ASP A 15 -18.59 -6.12 -6.61
CA ASP A 15 -19.29 -5.16 -7.47
C ASP A 15 -18.53 -4.81 -8.76
N GLY A 16 -17.29 -5.28 -8.92
CA GLY A 16 -16.46 -5.07 -10.11
C GLY A 16 -15.75 -3.72 -10.17
N LEU A 17 -15.85 -2.86 -9.15
CA LEU A 17 -15.43 -1.45 -9.23
C LEU A 17 -14.06 -1.16 -8.60
N TYR A 18 -13.63 -1.95 -7.63
CA TYR A 18 -12.46 -1.68 -6.79
C TYR A 18 -11.55 -2.89 -6.66
N ALA A 19 -10.37 -2.67 -6.08
CA ALA A 19 -9.49 -3.73 -5.62
C ALA A 19 -9.75 -3.98 -4.12
N GLU A 20 -10.25 -5.16 -3.78
CA GLU A 20 -10.25 -5.63 -2.40
C GLU A 20 -8.86 -6.12 -2.02
N CYS A 21 -8.27 -5.49 -1.00
CA CYS A 21 -6.90 -5.75 -0.58
C CYS A 21 -6.86 -6.54 0.73
N SER A 22 -5.92 -7.48 0.83
CA SER A 22 -5.54 -8.16 2.07
C SER A 22 -4.03 -7.99 2.29
N TYR A 23 -3.63 -7.64 3.51
CA TYR A 23 -2.24 -7.34 3.85
C TYR A 23 -1.62 -8.43 4.71
N PHE A 24 -0.32 -8.63 4.55
CA PHE A 24 0.45 -9.71 5.16
C PHE A 24 1.83 -9.21 5.61
N TYR A 25 2.40 -9.87 6.61
CA TYR A 25 3.77 -9.66 7.06
C TYR A 25 4.80 -10.43 6.21
N ASP A 26 4.35 -11.36 5.36
CA ASP A 26 5.19 -12.23 4.55
C ASP A 26 4.69 -12.34 3.09
N LYS A 27 5.62 -12.56 2.15
CA LYS A 27 5.29 -12.68 0.72
C LYS A 27 4.38 -13.87 0.40
N ALA A 28 4.51 -14.96 1.14
CA ALA A 28 3.71 -16.17 0.94
C ALA A 28 2.25 -16.03 1.39
N ALA A 29 1.85 -14.86 1.93
CA ALA A 29 0.51 -14.56 2.41
C ALA A 29 0.02 -15.51 3.50
N THR A 30 0.90 -15.87 4.45
CA THR A 30 0.59 -16.80 5.55
C THR A 30 0.40 -16.11 6.90
N GLN A 31 0.85 -14.88 7.04
CA GLN A 31 0.76 -14.07 8.26
C GLN A 31 -0.04 -12.80 7.99
N PRO A 32 -1.37 -12.82 8.16
CA PRO A 32 -2.21 -11.66 7.89
C PRO A 32 -1.91 -10.50 8.84
N VAL A 33 -2.06 -9.28 8.33
CA VAL A 33 -2.11 -8.05 9.11
C VAL A 33 -3.56 -7.81 9.49
N GLU A 34 -3.85 -7.80 10.79
CA GLU A 34 -5.18 -7.50 11.30
C GLU A 34 -5.46 -5.99 11.23
N GLY A 35 -6.62 -5.61 10.70
CA GLY A 35 -7.06 -4.22 10.57
C GLY A 35 -6.63 -3.53 9.28
N SER A 36 -7.00 -2.24 9.16
CA SER A 36 -6.78 -1.42 7.95
C SER A 36 -5.61 -0.45 8.05
N THR A 37 -4.92 -0.40 9.21
CA THR A 37 -3.81 0.52 9.46
C THR A 37 -2.48 -0.23 9.49
N LEU A 38 -1.57 0.16 8.59
CA LEU A 38 -0.20 -0.31 8.50
C LEU A 38 0.70 0.58 9.36
N ASN A 39 1.57 -0.01 10.18
CA ASN A 39 2.33 0.68 11.20
C ASN A 39 3.83 0.41 11.04
N ILE A 40 4.59 1.44 10.69
CA ILE A 40 6.04 1.35 10.49
C ILE A 40 6.82 2.08 11.61
N PRO A 41 8.10 1.74 11.85
CA PRO A 41 8.97 2.54 12.69
C PRO A 41 9.07 4.00 12.23
N LEU A 42 9.22 4.94 13.17
CA LEU A 42 9.34 6.36 12.86
C LEU A 42 10.54 6.66 11.96
N ASP A 43 11.65 5.96 12.15
CA ASP A 43 12.92 6.14 11.44
C ASP A 43 13.02 5.37 10.10
N ALA A 44 11.98 4.62 9.71
CA ALA A 44 12.01 3.78 8.51
C ALA A 44 12.12 4.56 7.20
N GLY A 45 11.64 5.82 7.16
CA GLY A 45 11.70 6.69 5.98
C GLY A 45 10.76 6.32 4.83
N ALA A 46 10.24 5.08 4.80
CA ALA A 46 9.21 4.63 3.88
C ALA A 46 8.47 3.39 4.41
N CYS A 47 7.24 3.21 3.93
CA CYS A 47 6.53 1.94 3.98
C CYS A 47 6.60 1.29 2.61
N THR A 48 7.28 0.16 2.50
CA THR A 48 7.31 -0.65 1.29
C THR A 48 6.06 -1.52 1.24
N ILE A 49 5.35 -1.49 0.13
CA ILE A 49 4.23 -2.39 -0.16
C ILE A 49 4.61 -3.21 -1.37
N GLN A 50 4.67 -4.53 -1.19
CA GLN A 50 5.03 -5.46 -2.25
C GLN A 50 3.88 -6.41 -2.56
N GLN A 51 3.73 -6.81 -3.82
CA GLN A 51 2.78 -7.84 -4.21
C GLN A 51 3.12 -9.18 -3.54
N ALA A 52 2.14 -9.71 -2.82
CA ALA A 52 2.18 -11.04 -2.23
C ALA A 52 1.94 -12.13 -3.30
N ASP A 53 2.40 -13.34 -3.03
CA ASP A 53 2.11 -14.50 -3.84
C ASP A 53 0.61 -14.78 -3.86
N GLY A 54 0.08 -15.27 -4.98
CA GLY A 54 -1.35 -15.60 -5.10
C GLY A 54 -2.30 -14.41 -5.28
N SER A 55 -1.80 -13.18 -5.40
CA SER A 55 -2.62 -12.02 -5.77
C SER A 55 -3.29 -12.24 -7.15
N ALA A 56 -4.58 -11.97 -7.25
CA ALA A 56 -5.33 -12.09 -8.51
C ALA A 56 -5.13 -10.88 -9.43
N LEU A 57 -4.70 -9.74 -8.86
CA LEU A 57 -4.34 -8.53 -9.59
C LEU A 57 -2.86 -8.20 -9.42
N VAL A 58 -2.33 -7.42 -10.37
CA VAL A 58 -0.95 -6.91 -10.40
C VAL A 58 -0.90 -5.50 -9.82
N LEU A 59 0.00 -5.27 -8.86
CA LEU A 59 0.24 -3.94 -8.29
C LEU A 59 0.98 -3.05 -9.30
N LEU A 60 0.44 -1.86 -9.55
CA LEU A 60 1.01 -0.91 -10.53
C LEU A 60 1.61 0.32 -9.88
N ALA A 61 0.96 0.88 -8.87
CA ALA A 61 1.37 2.13 -8.24
C ALA A 61 0.60 2.39 -6.94
N ALA A 62 1.01 3.45 -6.24
CA ALA A 62 0.30 4.06 -5.15
C ALA A 62 0.22 5.57 -5.34
N SER A 63 -0.89 6.15 -4.90
CA SER A 63 -1.04 7.58 -4.69
C SER A 63 -1.33 7.82 -3.21
N PHE A 64 -0.65 8.77 -2.56
CA PHE A 64 -0.75 8.92 -1.11
C PHE A 64 -0.68 10.36 -0.64
N LYS A 65 -1.39 10.66 0.46
CA LYS A 65 -1.41 12.01 1.05
C LYS A 65 -1.43 11.94 2.57
N THR A 66 -0.68 12.82 3.20
CA THR A 66 -0.75 13.03 4.65
C THR A 66 -2.14 13.54 5.04
N LEU A 67 -2.83 12.81 5.91
CA LEU A 67 -4.15 13.17 6.40
C LEU A 67 -4.08 14.44 7.26
N GLY A 68 -5.13 15.26 7.22
CA GLY A 68 -5.18 16.55 7.93
C GLY A 68 -4.42 17.70 7.27
N HIS A 69 -3.75 17.47 6.12
CA HIS A 69 -3.10 18.52 5.33
C HIS A 69 -4.01 19.02 4.19
N ALA A 70 -3.60 20.12 3.55
CA ALA A 70 -4.33 20.70 2.41
C ALA A 70 -4.56 19.67 1.27
N PRO A 71 -5.73 19.68 0.60
CA PRO A 71 -6.13 18.71 -0.43
C PRO A 71 -5.45 19.01 -1.77
N VAL A 72 -4.12 18.91 -1.79
CA VAL A 72 -3.29 19.15 -2.97
C VAL A 72 -2.32 17.98 -3.13
N MET A 73 -2.23 17.45 -4.34
CA MET A 73 -1.28 16.41 -4.72
C MET A 73 -0.11 16.99 -5.50
N LYS A 74 1.07 16.40 -5.33
CA LYS A 74 2.28 16.66 -6.12
C LYS A 74 2.78 15.36 -6.72
N GLU A 75 3.72 15.43 -7.65
CA GLU A 75 4.37 14.23 -8.22
C GLU A 75 4.99 13.33 -7.15
N SER A 76 5.54 13.91 -6.08
CA SER A 76 6.08 13.18 -4.92
C SER A 76 5.02 12.45 -4.07
N ASN A 77 3.74 12.56 -4.42
CA ASN A 77 2.64 11.82 -3.81
C ASN A 77 2.27 10.56 -4.60
N PHE A 78 3.07 10.19 -5.60
CA PHE A 78 2.88 9.00 -6.42
C PHE A 78 4.12 8.12 -6.35
N ALA A 79 3.92 6.81 -6.23
CA ALA A 79 4.98 5.80 -6.23
C ALA A 79 4.61 4.68 -7.20
N PRO A 80 5.28 4.55 -8.36
CA PRO A 80 5.09 3.41 -9.23
C PRO A 80 5.65 2.13 -8.58
N ALA A 81 5.06 0.98 -8.91
CA ALA A 81 5.67 -0.31 -8.61
C ALA A 81 6.86 -0.57 -9.54
N ASP A 82 7.89 -1.21 -9.01
CA ASP A 82 9.01 -1.75 -9.78
C ASP A 82 8.66 -3.08 -10.46
N ASP A 83 9.63 -3.65 -11.16
CA ASP A 83 9.49 -4.93 -11.89
C ASP A 83 9.27 -6.12 -10.94
N GLU A 84 9.55 -5.98 -9.64
CA GLU A 84 9.26 -6.96 -8.59
C GLU A 84 7.88 -6.76 -7.94
N GLY A 85 7.08 -5.80 -8.43
CA GLY A 85 5.77 -5.47 -7.90
C GLY A 85 5.85 -4.83 -6.52
N SER A 86 6.87 -4.01 -6.27
CA SER A 86 7.13 -3.32 -5.01
C SER A 86 7.12 -1.81 -5.19
N LEU A 87 6.59 -1.08 -4.22
CA LEU A 87 6.58 0.39 -4.20
C LEU A 87 6.84 0.94 -2.80
N ASP A 88 7.31 2.18 -2.73
CA ASP A 88 7.60 2.86 -1.48
C ASP A 88 6.69 4.07 -1.24
N VAL A 89 5.90 4.01 -0.18
CA VAL A 89 5.21 5.17 0.38
C VAL A 89 6.19 5.90 1.28
N SER A 90 6.81 6.97 0.79
CA SER A 90 7.80 7.74 1.57
C SER A 90 7.17 8.30 2.85
N MET A 91 7.87 8.30 3.98
CA MET A 91 7.39 8.79 5.27
C MET A 91 8.43 9.72 5.91
N PRO A 92 8.03 10.79 6.63
CA PRO A 92 8.98 11.60 7.38
C PRO A 92 9.66 10.75 8.48
N THR A 93 10.89 11.09 8.86
CA THR A 93 11.63 10.36 9.91
C THR A 93 11.68 11.07 11.27
N THR A 94 11.13 12.29 11.32
CA THR A 94 11.23 13.18 12.49
C THR A 94 9.88 13.57 13.09
N SER A 95 8.78 13.17 12.45
CA SER A 95 7.42 13.42 12.93
C SER A 95 6.49 12.25 12.63
N VAL A 96 5.59 11.98 13.57
CA VAL A 96 4.51 11.00 13.39
C VAL A 96 3.44 11.61 12.50
N VAL A 97 3.07 10.90 11.43
CA VAL A 97 2.01 11.24 10.49
C VAL A 97 1.25 9.97 10.09
N THR A 98 0.00 10.16 9.67
CA THR A 98 -0.77 9.13 8.96
C THR A 98 -0.98 9.56 7.52
N LYS A 99 -0.78 8.65 6.58
CA LYS A 99 -1.11 8.83 5.16
C LYS A 99 -2.29 7.95 4.77
N GLY A 100 -3.25 8.54 4.07
CA GLY A 100 -4.17 7.76 3.24
C GLY A 100 -3.42 7.36 1.97
N VAL A 101 -3.54 6.09 1.58
CA VAL A 101 -2.85 5.53 0.42
C VAL A 101 -3.89 4.84 -0.45
N VAL A 102 -3.92 5.17 -1.73
CA VAL A 102 -4.69 4.46 -2.75
C VAL A 102 -3.72 3.61 -3.55
N LEU A 103 -3.85 2.30 -3.51
CA LEU A 103 -3.13 1.38 -4.38
C LEU A 103 -3.87 1.21 -5.71
N LEU A 104 -3.13 1.11 -6.80
CA LEU A 104 -3.66 0.91 -8.14
C LEU A 104 -3.22 -0.45 -8.66
N PHE A 105 -4.18 -1.23 -9.16
CA PHE A 105 -3.97 -2.58 -9.66
C PHE A 105 -4.50 -2.77 -11.08
N SER A 106 -4.04 -3.82 -11.76
CA SER A 106 -4.58 -4.26 -13.05
C SER A 106 -4.58 -5.79 -13.19
N ASN A 107 -5.19 -6.29 -14.26
CA ASN A 107 -5.23 -7.71 -14.56
C ASN A 107 -3.81 -8.23 -14.92
N PRO A 108 -3.47 -9.47 -14.58
CA PRO A 108 -2.21 -10.06 -14.99
C PRO A 108 -2.10 -10.24 -16.50
N GLY A 109 -0.93 -9.92 -17.08
CA GLY A 109 -0.60 -10.17 -18.49
C GLY A 109 -1.19 -9.19 -19.51
N ALA A 110 -2.29 -8.50 -19.20
CA ALA A 110 -2.86 -7.45 -20.02
C ALA A 110 -3.64 -6.44 -19.17
N VAL A 111 -3.60 -5.16 -19.53
CA VAL A 111 -4.36 -4.11 -18.85
C VAL A 111 -5.78 -4.06 -19.40
N GLU A 112 -6.70 -4.82 -18.79
CA GLU A 112 -8.13 -4.81 -19.14
C GLU A 112 -8.93 -3.83 -18.27
N GLY A 113 -8.44 -3.56 -17.06
CA GLY A 113 -9.01 -2.59 -16.13
C GLY A 113 -7.95 -2.01 -15.18
N LEU A 114 -8.31 -0.89 -14.56
CA LEU A 114 -7.59 -0.30 -13.44
C LEU A 114 -8.50 -0.32 -12.21
N TYR A 115 -8.02 -0.94 -11.14
CA TYR A 115 -8.76 -1.12 -9.91
C TYR A 115 -8.06 -0.39 -8.78
N ALA A 116 -8.71 0.63 -8.23
CA ALA A 116 -8.22 1.33 -7.06
C ALA A 116 -8.62 0.58 -5.79
N SER A 117 -7.72 0.50 -4.81
CA SER A 117 -8.08 0.03 -3.47
C SER A 117 -9.01 1.00 -2.77
N SER A 118 -9.76 0.52 -1.77
CA SER A 118 -10.53 1.37 -0.83
C SER A 118 -9.69 2.01 0.29
N ASP A 119 -8.37 2.03 0.13
CA ASP A 119 -7.32 2.68 0.94
C ASP A 119 -6.88 1.96 2.23
N PRO A 120 -5.61 1.53 2.34
CA PRO A 120 -4.97 1.41 3.65
C PRO A 120 -4.54 2.79 4.17
N GLU A 121 -4.51 2.92 5.49
CA GLU A 121 -3.79 4.00 6.16
C GLU A 121 -2.40 3.51 6.57
N VAL A 122 -1.37 4.35 6.38
CA VAL A 122 -0.01 4.08 6.84
C VAL A 122 0.39 5.10 7.89
N THR A 123 0.78 4.66 9.07
CA THR A 123 1.28 5.49 10.17
C THR A 123 2.74 5.16 10.49
N ASN A 124 3.58 6.18 10.65
CA ASN A 124 4.95 6.03 11.15
C ASN A 124 5.01 6.39 12.65
N GLY A 125 5.49 5.48 13.50
CA GLY A 125 5.71 5.76 14.93
C GLY A 125 4.70 5.16 15.91
N SER A 126 3.85 4.24 15.46
CA SER A 126 2.99 3.39 16.30
C SER A 126 3.64 2.04 16.65
N GLY A 127 4.98 2.05 16.79
CA GLY A 127 5.79 0.89 17.19
C GLY A 127 6.73 1.28 18.32
N ALA A 128 6.18 1.37 19.54
CA ALA A 128 6.94 1.34 20.79
C ALA A 128 6.55 0.06 21.54
#